data_AF-A0AAD0X9M2-F1
#
_entry.id   AF-A0AAD0X9M2-F1
#
_cell.length_a   1.000
_cell.length_b   1.000
_cell.length_c   1.000
_cell.angle_alpha   90.00
_cell.angle_beta   90.00
_cell.angle_gamma   90.00
#
_symmetry.space_group_name_H-M   'P 1'
#
loop_
_entity.id
_entity.type
_entity.pdbx_description
1 polymer ?
#
loop_
_entity_poly.entity_id
_entity_poly.type
_entity_poly.pdbx_seq_one_letter_code
_entity_poly.pdbx_strand_id
1 'polypeptide(L)' 'MFSVVTKYQYASKIFGNPQPFTTAIGSADISSIRLLNGAKGVGISVSENLSIVIIDWTELTQLARPILAPVQ' A
#
# COMPACT_ATOMS: atom_id res chain seq x y z
N MET A 1 -3.60 10.21 14.31
CA MET A 1 -2.62 10.31 13.20
C MET A 1 -1.73 9.07 13.26
N PHE A 2 -2.07 7.99 12.55
CA PHE A 2 -1.23 6.78 12.50
C PHE A 2 -0.43 6.81 11.20
N SER A 3 0.84 7.20 11.34
CA SER A 3 1.82 7.32 10.27
C SER A 3 2.19 5.94 9.73
N VAL A 4 2.49 5.89 8.44
CA VAL A 4 2.90 4.70 7.67
C VAL A 4 4.15 4.02 8.27
N VAL A 5 4.93 4.78 9.03
CA VAL A 5 6.00 4.30 9.93
C VAL A 5 5.53 3.17 10.84
N THR A 6 4.31 3.26 11.39
CA THR A 6 3.75 2.26 12.32
C THR A 6 3.49 0.91 11.64
N LYS A 7 3.14 0.90 10.35
CA LYS A 7 2.92 -0.35 9.59
C LYS A 7 4.24 -1.02 9.19
N TYR A 8 5.26 -0.24 8.82
CA TYR A 8 6.61 -0.76 8.58
C TYR A 8 7.19 -1.40 9.85
N GLN A 9 7.00 -0.75 11.01
CA GLN A 9 7.40 -1.29 12.30
C GLN A 9 6.63 -2.57 12.67
N TYR A 10 5.33 -2.65 12.37
CA TYR A 10 4.53 -3.86 12.63
C TYR A 10 4.98 -5.07 11.79
N ALA A 11 5.25 -4.87 10.49
CA ALA A 11 5.80 -5.91 9.62
C ALA A 11 7.21 -6.34 10.09
N SER A 12 8.06 -5.40 10.49
CA SER A 12 9.38 -5.71 11.08
C SER A 12 9.27 -6.54 12.36
N LYS A 13 8.27 -6.24 13.19
CA LYS A 13 8.06 -6.93 14.47
C LYS A 13 7.61 -8.39 14.29
N ILE A 14 6.92 -8.71 13.20
CA ILE A 14 6.40 -10.06 12.92
C ILE A 14 7.39 -10.88 12.09
N PHE A 15 8.04 -10.25 11.11
CA PHE A 15 8.83 -10.95 10.09
C PHE A 15 10.35 -10.77 10.24
N GLY A 16 10.83 -10.03 11.25
CA GLY A 16 12.26 -9.74 11.43
C GLY A 16 12.72 -8.55 10.57
N ASN A 17 13.96 -8.57 10.07
CA ASN A 17 14.45 -7.55 9.14
C ASN A 17 13.54 -7.56 7.90
N PRO A 18 12.69 -6.54 7.65
CA PRO A 18 11.79 -6.59 6.52
C PRO A 18 12.66 -6.63 5.28
N GLN A 19 12.68 -7.78 4.61
CA GLN A 19 13.04 -7.80 3.21
C GLN A 19 12.15 -6.76 2.52
N PRO A 20 12.68 -6.00 1.55
CA PRO A 20 11.88 -5.01 0.83
C PRO A 20 10.65 -5.72 0.28
N PHE A 21 9.51 -5.50 0.92
CA PHE A 21 8.26 -6.08 0.45
C PHE A 21 7.91 -5.33 -0.82
N THR A 22 7.86 -6.05 -1.93
CA THR A 22 7.55 -5.49 -3.24
C THR A 22 6.06 -5.49 -3.51
N THR A 23 5.23 -6.07 -2.63
CA THR A 23 3.78 -6.14 -2.78
C THR A 23 3.05 -5.97 -1.45
N ALA A 24 1.95 -5.22 -1.46
CA ALA A 24 0.99 -5.11 -0.36
C ALA A 24 -0.42 -5.42 -0.88
N ILE A 25 -1.21 -6.17 -0.10
CA ILE A 25 -2.61 -6.45 -0.41
C ILE A 25 -3.47 -5.63 0.55
N GLY A 26 -4.27 -4.72 0.00
CA GLY A 26 -5.21 -3.94 0.79
C GLY A 26 -6.54 -4.68 0.92
N SER A 27 -6.99 -4.87 2.15
CA SER A 27 -8.25 -5.58 2.44
C SER A 27 -9.52 -4.81 2.07
N ALA A 28 -9.38 -3.52 1.76
CA ALA A 28 -10.44 -2.61 1.34
C ALA A 28 -9.81 -1.40 0.64
N ASP A 29 -10.53 -0.76 -0.28
CA ASP A 29 -9.98 0.33 -1.11
C ASP A 29 -9.40 1.50 -0.32
N ILE A 30 -10.10 1.92 0.74
CA ILE A 30 -9.63 3.01 1.59
C ILE A 30 -8.30 2.67 2.27
N SER A 31 -8.09 1.40 2.60
CA SER A 31 -6.83 0.95 3.19
C SER A 31 -5.70 0.93 2.15
N SER A 32 -6.01 0.59 0.90
CA SER A 32 -5.10 0.61 -0.25
C SER A 32 -4.67 2.03 -0.62
N ILE A 33 -5.61 2.99 -0.60
CA ILE A 33 -5.32 4.41 -0.83
C ILE A 33 -4.44 4.98 0.29
N ARG A 34 -4.67 4.55 1.55
CA ARG A 34 -3.79 4.92 2.66
C ARG A 34 -2.38 4.36 2.49
N LEU A 35 -2.23 3.15 1.95
CA LEU A 35 -0.92 2.58 1.62
C LEU A 35 -0.24 3.36 0.51
N LEU A 36 -0.96 3.69 -0.57
CA LEU A 36 -0.49 4.50 -1.68
C LEU A 36 0.03 5.87 -1.21
N ASN A 37 -0.78 6.61 -0.44
CA ASN A 37 -0.38 7.90 0.11
C ASN A 37 0.80 7.78 1.06
N GLY A 38 0.88 6.67 1.79
CA GLY A 38 2.00 6.37 2.65
C GLY A 38 3.31 6.15 1.93
N ALA A 39 3.29 5.35 0.87
CA ALA A 39 4.44 5.11 0.00
C ALA A 39 4.95 6.42 -0.60
N LYS A 40 4.05 7.27 -1.11
CA LYS A 40 4.38 8.62 -1.59
C LYS A 40 5.04 9.46 -0.50
N GLY A 41 4.51 9.43 0.72
CA GLY A 41 5.04 10.18 1.86
C GLY A 41 6.47 9.81 2.28
N VAL A 42 6.97 8.65 1.85
CA VAL A 42 8.34 8.19 2.13
C VAL A 42 9.19 8.00 0.86
N GLY A 43 8.73 8.49 -0.29
CA GLY A 43 9.48 8.43 -1.55
C GLY A 43 9.50 7.06 -2.23
N ILE A 44 8.63 6.12 -1.83
CA ILE A 44 8.50 4.82 -2.51
C ILE A 44 7.60 5.01 -3.75
N SER A 45 8.16 4.71 -4.92
CA SER A 45 7.42 4.67 -6.19
C SER A 45 6.51 3.44 -6.24
N VAL A 46 5.20 3.68 -6.28
CA VAL A 46 4.21 2.61 -6.49
C VAL A 46 4.21 2.22 -7.97
N SER A 47 4.04 0.93 -8.25
CA SER A 47 4.23 0.26 -9.56
C SER A 47 5.68 -0.05 -9.96
N GLU A 48 6.66 0.76 -9.57
CA GLU A 48 8.08 0.47 -9.84
C GLU A 48 8.73 -0.33 -8.70
N ASN A 49 8.52 0.10 -7.45
CA ASN A 49 9.15 -0.49 -6.27
C ASN A 49 8.16 -1.19 -5.32
N LEU A 50 6.87 -0.87 -5.43
CA LEU A 50 5.80 -1.44 -4.61
C LEU A 50 4.52 -1.64 -5.44
N SER A 51 4.04 -2.87 -5.50
CA SER A 51 2.72 -3.24 -6.02
C SER A 51 1.66 -3.18 -4.93
N ILE A 52 0.51 -2.57 -5.21
CA ILE A 52 -0.64 -2.56 -4.30
C ILE A 52 -1.80 -3.28 -4.97
N VAL A 53 -2.21 -4.41 -4.40
CA VAL A 53 -3.34 -5.21 -4.88
C VAL A 53 -4.60 -4.79 -4.14
N ILE A 54 -5.68 -4.59 -4.88
CA ILE A 54 -7.00 -4.26 -4.37
C ILE A 54 -7.97 -5.42 -4.60
N ILE A 55 -8.82 -5.67 -3.62
CA ILE A 55 -9.85 -6.71 -3.65
C ILE A 55 -11.23 -6.13 -4.02
N ASP A 56 -11.68 -5.05 -3.36
CA ASP A 56 -13.07 -4.56 -3.45
C ASP A 56 -13.36 -3.73 -4.72
N TRP A 57 -12.40 -2.92 -5.18
CA TRP A 57 -12.48 -2.14 -6.42
C TRP A 57 -13.75 -1.31 -6.60
N THR A 58 -14.09 -0.53 -5.58
CA THR A 58 -15.10 0.52 -5.68
C THR A 58 -14.60 1.71 -6.52
N GLU A 59 -15.52 2.60 -6.90
CA GLU A 59 -15.23 3.84 -7.64
C GLU A 59 -14.18 4.73 -6.95
N LEU A 60 -14.00 4.59 -5.64
CA LEU A 60 -13.00 5.31 -4.86
C LEU A 60 -11.58 5.09 -5.40
N THR A 61 -11.30 3.90 -5.93
CA THR A 61 -9.99 3.54 -6.49
C THR A 61 -9.63 4.33 -7.75
N GLN A 62 -10.64 4.81 -8.48
CA GLN A 62 -10.47 5.63 -9.69
C GLN A 62 -10.04 7.07 -9.37
N LEU A 63 -10.26 7.52 -8.13
CA LEU A 63 -9.84 8.84 -7.67
C LEU A 63 -8.37 8.88 -7.24
N ALA A 64 -7.75 7.72 -6.99
CA ALA A 64 -6.35 7.60 -6.60
C ALA A 64 -5.38 7.82 -7.78
N ARG A 65 -4.15 8.24 -7.47
CA ARG A 65 -3.07 8.41 -8.46
C ARG A 65 -1.74 7.83 -7.92
N PRO A 66 -1.09 6.89 -8.64
CA PRO A 66 -1.62 6.10 -9.77
C PRO A 66 -2.96 5.41 -9.47
N ILE A 67 -3.72 5.11 -10.53
CA ILE A 67 -4.97 4.35 -10.41
C ILE A 67 -4.62 2.97 -9.86
N LEU A 68 -5.33 2.56 -8.81
CA LEU A 68 -5.15 1.23 -8.23
C LEU A 68 -6.14 0.28 -8.90
N ALA A 69 -5.62 -0.69 -9.65
CA ALA A 69 -6.41 -1.70 -10.35
C ALA A 69 -6.53 -2.98 -9.51
N PRO A 70 -7.64 -3.73 -9.62
CA PRO A 70 -7.76 -5.03 -8.99
C PRO A 70 -6.90 -6.05 -9.73
N VAL A 71 -6.57 -7.15 -9.05
CA VAL A 71 -6.00 -8.33 -9.71
C VAL A 71 -7.17 -9.17 -10.25
N GLN A 72 -7.15 -9.45 -11.55
CA GLN A 72 -8.05 -10.41 -12.21
C GLN A 72 -7.52 -11.84 -12.11
#